data_AF-A0A6G7YTW1-F1
#
_entry.id   AF-A0A6G7YTW1-F1
#
_cell.length_a   1.000
_cell.length_b   1.000
_cell.length_c   1.000
_cell.angle_alpha   90.00
_cell.angle_beta   90.00
_cell.angle_gamma   90.00
#
_symmetry.space_group_name_H-M   'P 1'
#
loop_
_entity.id
_entity.type
_entity.pdbx_description
1 polymer ?
#
loop_
_entity_poly.entity_id
_entity_poly.type
_entity_poly.pdbx_seq_one_letter_code
_entity_poly.pdbx_strand_id
1 'polypeptide(L)'
;MARIMRNKEQYARNFSLVEYGSWKKAEKAAAEWLAKIKKTLPPPITSHGVKTSRNSSGVVGVSLKAAPLASGAMNYAWHAFWPGNANGTRWAVEKFGDDNAFCLAVISRQRESADRKAVEREFKRIQGKPVYKAILKQKMIAVV
;
A
#
# COMPACT_ATOMS: atom_id res chain seq x y z
N MET A 1 -9.73 9.06 -29.06
CA MET A 1 -10.37 8.03 -28.20
C MET A 1 -10.25 8.46 -26.75
N ALA A 2 -11.32 8.34 -25.96
CA ALA A 2 -11.27 8.53 -24.52
C ALA A 2 -11.48 7.18 -23.81
N ARG A 3 -10.72 6.93 -22.73
CA ARG A 3 -10.77 5.69 -21.96
C ARG A 3 -10.61 5.94 -20.47
N ILE A 4 -11.33 5.20 -19.65
CA ILE A 4 -11.18 5.18 -18.19
C ILE A 4 -11.37 3.75 -17.66
N MET A 5 -10.47 3.33 -16.78
CA MET A 5 -10.55 2.06 -16.06
C MET A 5 -11.14 2.30 -14.68
N ARG A 6 -12.12 1.49 -14.27
CA ARG A 6 -12.67 1.50 -12.91
C ARG A 6 -12.99 0.08 -12.49
N ASN A 7 -12.44 -0.36 -11.35
CA ASN A 7 -12.79 -1.65 -10.74
C ASN A 7 -12.71 -2.85 -11.72
N LYS A 8 -11.69 -2.86 -12.59
CA LYS A 8 -11.46 -3.85 -13.67
C LYS A 8 -12.39 -3.76 -14.88
N GLU A 9 -13.33 -2.82 -14.89
CA GLU A 9 -14.13 -2.50 -16.07
C GLU A 9 -13.52 -1.35 -16.86
N GLN A 10 -13.49 -1.50 -18.19
CA GLN A 10 -13.01 -0.48 -19.12
C GLN A 10 -14.20 0.24 -19.75
N TYR A 11 -14.23 1.55 -19.58
CA TYR A 11 -15.19 2.42 -20.25
C TYR A 11 -14.43 3.18 -21.34
N ALA A 12 -14.78 2.94 -22.60
CA ALA A 12 -14.13 3.55 -23.73
C ALA A 12 -15.16 4.08 -24.73
N ARG A 13 -14.89 5.24 -25.31
CA ARG A 13 -15.66 5.80 -26.43
C ARG A 13 -14.73 6.45 -27.45
N ASN A 14 -15.03 6.22 -28.71
CA ASN A 14 -14.34 6.86 -29.81
C ASN A 14 -14.98 8.21 -30.11
N PHE A 15 -14.13 9.20 -30.37
CA PHE A 15 -14.50 10.55 -30.79
C PHE A 15 -13.69 10.81 -32.05
N SER A 16 -14.36 10.74 -33.20
CA SER A 16 -13.71 10.79 -34.51
C SER A 16 -13.77 12.19 -35.11
N LEU A 17 -12.81 12.52 -35.98
CA LEU A 17 -12.83 13.80 -36.70
C LEU A 17 -14.08 13.94 -37.57
N VAL A 18 -14.53 12.84 -38.20
CA VAL A 18 -15.71 12.79 -39.08
C VAL A 18 -16.99 13.17 -38.32
N GLU A 19 -17.14 12.70 -37.09
CA GLU A 19 -18.33 12.95 -36.25
C GLU A 19 -18.38 14.38 -35.70
N TYR A 20 -17.23 14.98 -35.35
CA TYR A 20 -17.17 16.27 -34.67
C TYR A 20 -16.67 17.43 -35.55
N GLY A 21 -16.28 17.15 -36.80
CA GLY A 21 -15.83 18.12 -37.81
C GLY A 21 -14.47 18.77 -37.55
N SER A 22 -13.96 18.77 -36.32
CA SER A 22 -12.61 19.23 -35.99
C SER A 22 -12.04 18.51 -34.77
N TRP A 23 -10.71 18.42 -34.70
CA TRP A 23 -10.02 17.81 -33.56
C TRP A 23 -10.33 18.52 -32.24
N LYS A 24 -10.39 19.87 -32.24
CA LYS A 24 -10.77 20.65 -31.05
C LYS A 24 -12.17 20.30 -30.52
N LYS A 25 -13.14 20.09 -31.42
CA LYS A 25 -14.50 19.70 -31.04
C LYS A 25 -14.55 18.26 -30.51
N ALA A 26 -13.82 17.34 -31.16
CA ALA A 26 -13.71 15.96 -30.71
C ALA A 26 -13.04 15.84 -29.32
N GLU A 27 -12.00 16.63 -29.06
CA GLU A 27 -11.30 16.68 -27.77
C GLU A 27 -12.19 17.26 -26.66
N LYS A 28 -12.93 18.33 -26.95
CA LYS A 28 -13.91 18.90 -26.01
C LYS A 28 -15.00 17.88 -25.66
N ALA A 29 -15.57 17.20 -26.66
CA ALA A 29 -16.58 16.18 -26.43
C ALA A 29 -16.04 14.99 -25.62
N ALA A 30 -14.80 14.58 -25.87
CA ALA A 30 -14.11 13.55 -25.09
C ALA A 30 -13.92 13.95 -23.63
N ALA A 31 -13.49 15.20 -23.37
CA ALA A 31 -13.31 15.73 -22.01
C ALA A 31 -14.63 15.82 -21.23
N GLU A 32 -15.69 16.31 -21.87
CA GLU A 32 -17.04 16.36 -21.27
C GLU A 32 -17.59 14.97 -20.97
N TRP A 33 -17.38 14.00 -21.86
CA TRP A 33 -17.76 12.61 -21.64
C TRP A 33 -17.00 12.00 -20.46
N LEU A 34 -15.68 12.22 -20.36
CA LEU A 34 -14.87 11.78 -19.23
C LEU A 34 -15.35 12.40 -17.91
N ALA A 35 -15.69 13.68 -17.91
CA ALA A 35 -16.20 14.38 -16.73
C ALA A 35 -17.56 13.82 -16.27
N LYS A 36 -18.46 13.49 -17.22
CA LYS A 36 -19.75 12.85 -16.94
C LYS A 36 -19.57 11.44 -16.38
N ILE A 37 -18.79 10.60 -17.06
CA ILE A 37 -18.50 9.23 -16.62
C ILE A 37 -17.84 9.23 -15.24
N LYS A 38 -16.87 10.12 -14.98
CA LYS A 38 -16.20 10.20 -13.67
C LYS A 38 -17.16 10.46 -12.51
N LYS A 39 -18.28 11.17 -12.73
CA LYS A 39 -19.31 11.42 -11.72
C LYS A 39 -20.22 10.21 -11.48
N THR A 40 -20.43 9.38 -12.50
CA THR A 40 -21.31 8.19 -12.41
C THR A 40 -20.57 6.94 -11.96
N LEU A 41 -19.24 6.91 -12.10
CA LEU A 41 -18.44 5.76 -11.71
C LEU A 41 -18.42 5.60 -10.18
N PRO A 42 -18.51 4.36 -9.67
CA PRO A 42 -18.34 4.11 -8.25
C PRO A 42 -16.95 4.55 -7.78
N PRO A 43 -16.78 4.80 -6.46
CA PRO A 43 -15.46 5.05 -5.90
C PRO A 43 -14.46 3.96 -6.33
N PRO A 44 -13.18 4.34 -6.56
CA PRO A 44 -12.15 3.34 -6.81
C PRO A 44 -12.13 2.33 -5.66
N ILE A 45 -12.26 1.04 -5.98
CA ILE A 45 -11.87 -0.01 -5.04
C ILE A 45 -10.37 0.12 -4.85
N THR A 46 -9.98 0.61 -3.69
CA THR A 46 -8.58 0.68 -3.32
C THR A 46 -8.09 -0.74 -3.02
N SER A 47 -6.81 -1.02 -3.27
CA SER A 47 -6.17 -2.26 -2.83
C SER A 47 -5.95 -2.31 -1.31
N HIS A 48 -6.55 -1.37 -0.55
CA HIS A 48 -6.43 -1.31 0.90
C HIS A 48 -7.04 -2.58 1.52
N GLY A 49 -6.23 -3.29 2.31
CA GLY A 49 -6.66 -4.52 2.97
C GLY A 49 -6.69 -5.77 2.09
N VAL A 50 -6.43 -5.66 0.77
CA VAL A 50 -6.46 -6.82 -0.14
C VAL A 50 -5.13 -7.57 -0.10
N LYS A 51 -5.15 -8.80 0.44
CA LYS A 51 -3.97 -9.69 0.43
C LYS A 51 -3.79 -10.28 -0.97
N THR A 52 -2.76 -9.82 -1.67
CA THR A 52 -2.34 -10.38 -2.97
C THR A 52 -1.30 -11.47 -2.78
N SER A 53 -1.08 -12.32 -3.79
CA SER A 53 0.00 -13.32 -3.82
C SER A 53 1.40 -12.75 -3.58
N ARG A 54 1.62 -11.46 -3.89
CA ARG A 54 2.89 -10.75 -3.65
C ARG A 54 3.14 -10.39 -2.18
N ASN A 55 2.16 -10.57 -1.29
CA ASN A 55 2.33 -10.29 0.12
C ASN A 55 3.07 -11.46 0.81
N SER A 56 4.39 -11.33 0.92
CA SER A 56 5.25 -12.33 1.58
C SER A 56 5.25 -12.23 3.10
N SER A 57 4.86 -11.10 3.68
CA SER A 57 4.90 -10.88 5.14
C SER A 57 3.75 -11.55 5.89
N GLY A 58 2.62 -11.80 5.21
CA GLY A 58 1.37 -12.25 5.78
C GLY A 58 0.38 -11.14 6.14
N VAL A 59 0.85 -9.88 6.23
CA VAL A 59 0.06 -8.69 6.60
C VAL A 59 0.12 -7.64 5.49
N VAL A 60 -1.05 -7.19 5.01
CA VAL A 60 -1.15 -6.21 3.91
C VAL A 60 -0.59 -4.85 4.35
N GLY A 61 0.33 -4.31 3.55
CA GLY A 61 1.01 -3.05 3.87
C GLY A 61 2.18 -3.22 4.84
N VAL A 62 2.62 -4.45 5.09
CA VAL A 62 3.88 -4.76 5.80
C VAL A 62 4.76 -5.56 4.85
N SER A 63 6.05 -5.24 4.77
CA SER A 63 7.03 -5.96 3.94
C SER A 63 8.40 -5.96 4.58
N LEU A 64 9.17 -7.04 4.40
CA LEU A 64 10.57 -7.07 4.78
C LEU A 64 11.40 -6.37 3.69
N LYS A 65 12.27 -5.45 4.09
CA LYS A 65 13.22 -4.77 3.22
C LYS A 65 14.63 -5.18 3.59
N ALA A 66 15.40 -5.55 2.58
CA ALA A 66 16.83 -5.82 2.68
C ALA A 66 17.59 -4.67 2.02
N ALA A 67 18.67 -4.21 2.64
CA ALA A 67 19.56 -3.18 2.10
C ALA A 67 21.02 -3.59 2.32
N PRO A 68 21.88 -3.54 1.29
CA PRO A 68 23.29 -3.88 1.45
C PRO A 68 24.00 -2.81 2.28
N LEU A 69 24.88 -3.26 3.18
CA LEU A 69 25.81 -2.41 3.92
C LEU A 69 27.15 -2.35 3.19
N ALA A 70 27.92 -1.29 3.46
CA ALA A 70 29.27 -1.12 2.91
C ALA A 70 30.23 -2.26 3.33
N SER A 71 29.93 -2.96 4.43
CA SER A 71 30.67 -4.13 4.90
C SER A 71 30.39 -5.42 4.12
N GLY A 72 29.47 -5.40 3.15
CA GLY A 72 29.00 -6.58 2.43
C GLY A 72 27.90 -7.37 3.16
N ALA A 73 27.60 -7.02 4.41
CA ALA A 73 26.46 -7.58 5.14
C ALA A 73 25.12 -7.00 4.67
N MET A 74 24.01 -7.71 4.93
CA MET A 74 22.66 -7.24 4.61
C MET A 74 21.97 -6.70 5.86
N ASN A 75 21.44 -5.48 5.78
CA ASN A 75 20.56 -4.93 6.80
C ASN A 75 19.10 -5.24 6.48
N TYR A 76 18.37 -5.73 7.47
CA TYR A 76 16.96 -6.05 7.34
C TYR A 76 16.09 -5.10 8.16
N ALA A 77 14.99 -4.64 7.58
CA ALA A 77 14.01 -3.82 8.26
C ALA A 77 12.59 -4.16 7.84
N TRP A 78 11.69 -4.25 8.81
CA TRP A 78 10.26 -4.37 8.55
C TRP A 78 9.66 -3.00 8.23
N HIS A 79 9.07 -2.90 7.04
CA HIS A 79 8.51 -1.67 6.49
C HIS A 79 6.98 -1.75 6.47
N ALA A 80 6.33 -0.81 7.16
CA ALA A 80 4.90 -0.59 7.10
C ALA A 80 4.58 0.58 6.17
N PHE A 81 3.58 0.43 5.30
CA PHE A 81 3.13 1.44 4.35
C PHE A 81 1.60 1.37 4.15
N TRP A 82 0.99 2.49 3.81
CA TRP A 82 -0.47 2.60 3.64
C TRP A 82 -0.85 3.62 2.58
N PRO A 83 -2.08 3.58 2.04
CA PRO A 83 -2.53 4.58 1.07
C PRO A 83 -2.42 6.00 1.63
N GLY A 84 -1.86 6.91 0.84
CA GLY A 84 -1.52 8.26 1.28
C GLY A 84 -0.13 8.40 1.91
N ASN A 85 0.52 7.31 2.32
CA ASN A 85 1.91 7.32 2.80
C ASN A 85 2.67 6.05 2.41
N ALA A 86 3.19 6.04 1.19
CA ALA A 86 3.98 4.92 0.67
C ALA A 86 5.35 4.77 1.36
N ASN A 87 5.92 5.86 1.87
CA ASN A 87 7.19 5.84 2.59
C ASN A 87 7.03 5.25 4.00
N GLY A 88 5.89 5.48 4.65
CA GLY A 88 5.47 4.84 5.90
C GLY A 88 6.56 4.82 6.97
N THR A 89 6.73 3.70 7.65
CA THR A 89 7.70 3.53 8.75
C THR A 89 8.50 2.26 8.63
N ARG A 90 9.81 2.32 8.91
CA ARG A 90 10.72 1.17 8.93
C ARG A 90 11.24 0.90 10.33
N TRP A 91 11.30 -0.38 10.69
CA TRP A 91 11.79 -0.88 11.97
C TRP A 91 12.95 -1.84 11.71
N ALA A 92 14.15 -1.46 12.11
CA ALA A 92 15.36 -2.24 11.86
C ALA A 92 15.38 -3.51 12.71
N VAL A 93 15.66 -4.64 12.07
CA VAL A 93 15.77 -5.96 12.72
C VAL A 93 16.95 -5.97 13.68
N GLU A 94 18.05 -5.32 13.33
CA GLU A 94 19.23 -5.19 14.19
C GLU A 94 18.92 -4.53 15.55
N LYS A 95 18.04 -3.51 15.55
CA LYS A 95 17.71 -2.77 16.78
C LYS A 95 16.69 -3.49 17.66
N PHE A 96 15.70 -4.14 17.07
CA PHE A 96 14.55 -4.67 17.81
C PHE A 96 14.48 -6.19 17.86
N GLY A 97 15.22 -6.89 17.01
CA GLY A 97 15.01 -8.30 16.69
C GLY A 97 13.89 -8.48 15.66
N ASP A 98 13.91 -9.61 14.95
CA ASP A 98 13.04 -9.86 13.81
C ASP A 98 11.54 -9.83 14.19
N ASP A 99 11.16 -10.56 15.24
CA ASP A 99 9.78 -10.64 15.72
C ASP A 99 9.23 -9.31 16.24
N ASN A 100 10.03 -8.58 17.02
CA ASN A 100 9.59 -7.30 17.58
C ASN A 100 9.49 -6.23 16.48
N ALA A 101 10.44 -6.21 15.53
CA ALA A 101 10.41 -5.31 14.38
C ALA A 101 9.18 -5.59 13.49
N PHE A 102 8.83 -6.86 13.28
CA PHE A 102 7.59 -7.23 12.59
C PHE A 102 6.35 -6.71 13.34
N CYS A 103 6.26 -6.94 14.65
CA CYS A 103 5.15 -6.44 15.47
C CYS A 103 5.01 -4.92 15.42
N LEU A 104 6.11 -4.17 15.53
CA LEU A 104 6.13 -2.72 15.40
C LEU A 104 5.61 -2.24 14.04
N ALA A 105 5.99 -2.93 12.95
CA ALA A 105 5.49 -2.62 11.62
C ALA A 105 3.98 -2.91 11.49
N VAL A 106 3.48 -4.02 12.04
CA VAL A 106 2.04 -4.33 12.04
C VAL A 106 1.24 -3.27 12.82
N ILE A 107 1.71 -2.84 14.00
CA ILE A 107 1.06 -1.76 14.76
C ILE A 107 1.06 -0.45 13.99
N SER A 108 2.20 -0.11 13.36
CA SER A 108 2.32 1.09 12.52
C SER A 108 1.31 1.07 11.37
N ARG A 109 1.14 -0.09 10.73
CA ARG A 109 0.19 -0.30 9.65
C ARG A 109 -1.27 -0.19 10.12
N GLN A 110 -1.61 -0.78 11.27
CA GLN A 110 -2.96 -0.75 11.84
C GLN A 110 -3.38 0.66 12.25
N ARG A 111 -2.43 1.45 12.76
CA ARG A 111 -2.67 2.84 13.19
C ARG A 111 -2.44 3.86 12.07
N GLU A 112 -1.92 3.44 10.92
CA GLU A 112 -1.50 4.30 9.81
C GLU A 112 -0.69 5.52 10.29
N SER A 113 0.20 5.28 11.25
CA SER A 113 0.91 6.34 11.98
C SER A 113 2.41 6.29 11.71
N ALA A 114 2.97 7.46 11.36
CA ALA A 114 4.40 7.67 11.23
C ALA A 114 5.09 7.99 12.57
N ASP A 115 4.32 8.22 13.65
CA ASP A 115 4.87 8.54 14.96
C ASP A 115 5.45 7.28 15.63
N ARG A 116 6.76 7.14 15.53
CA ARG A 116 7.51 6.03 16.13
C ARG A 116 7.33 5.95 17.64
N LYS A 117 7.27 7.08 18.36
CA LYS A 117 7.19 7.06 19.83
C LYS A 117 5.85 6.51 20.29
N ALA A 118 4.77 6.89 19.60
CA ALA A 118 3.44 6.35 19.88
C ALA A 118 3.37 4.84 19.62
N VAL A 119 3.95 4.38 18.50
CA VAL A 119 4.00 2.95 18.15
C VAL A 119 4.84 2.15 19.15
N GLU A 120 6.01 2.64 19.55
CA GLU A 120 6.86 1.96 20.55
C GLU A 120 6.17 1.86 21.91
N ARG A 121 5.44 2.91 22.34
CA ARG A 121 4.67 2.88 23.58
C ARG A 121 3.58 1.81 23.53
N GLU A 122 2.89 1.71 22.41
CA GLU A 122 1.86 0.68 22.20
C GLU A 122 2.46 -0.72 22.17
N PHE A 123 3.59 -0.88 21.48
CA PHE A 123 4.31 -2.14 21.43
C PHE A 123 4.68 -2.62 22.83
N LYS A 124 5.27 -1.75 23.67
CA LYS A 124 5.58 -2.07 25.07
C LYS A 124 4.34 -2.49 25.86
N ARG A 125 3.16 -1.91 25.56
CA ARG A 125 1.90 -2.26 26.21
C ARG A 125 1.39 -3.66 25.84
N ILE A 126 1.69 -4.14 24.62
CA ILE A 126 1.22 -5.43 24.12
C ILE A 126 2.26 -6.55 24.21
N GLN A 127 3.53 -6.21 24.40
CA GLN A 127 4.63 -7.18 24.44
C GLN A 127 4.37 -8.28 25.47
N GLY A 128 4.54 -9.54 25.05
CA GLY A 128 4.26 -10.72 25.89
C GLY A 128 2.78 -11.08 26.08
N LYS A 129 1.84 -10.23 25.66
CA LYS A 129 0.39 -10.50 25.77
C LYS A 129 -0.12 -11.39 24.63
N PRO A 130 -1.34 -11.97 24.74
CA PRO A 130 -1.93 -12.75 23.66
C PRO A 130 -2.00 -12.01 22.32
N VAL A 131 -2.19 -10.68 22.35
CA VAL A 131 -2.19 -9.83 21.16
C VAL A 131 -0.85 -9.91 20.41
N TYR A 132 0.27 -9.87 21.12
CA TYR A 132 1.61 -10.02 20.52
C TYR A 132 1.75 -11.39 19.84
N LYS A 133 1.36 -12.47 20.52
CA LYS A 133 1.38 -13.82 19.93
C LYS A 133 0.48 -13.94 18.70
N ALA A 134 -0.69 -13.28 18.71
CA ALA A 134 -1.61 -13.26 17.58
C ALA A 134 -1.05 -12.52 16.36
N ILE A 135 -0.26 -11.46 16.58
CA ILE A 135 0.46 -10.77 15.50
C ILE A 135 1.54 -11.69 14.94
N LEU A 136 2.38 -12.30 15.80
CA LEU A 136 3.44 -13.20 15.33
C LEU A 136 2.93 -14.40 14.53
N LYS A 137 1.76 -14.95 14.87
CA LYS A 137 1.13 -16.03 14.08
C LYS A 137 0.82 -15.64 12.63
N GLN A 138 0.74 -14.35 12.31
CA GLN A 138 0.50 -13.88 10.94
C GLN A 138 1.79 -13.78 10.12
N LYS A 139 2.96 -13.80 10.77
CA LYS A 139 4.26 -13.66 10.12
C LYS A 139 4.53 -14.88 9.25
N MET A 140 4.76 -14.66 7.96
CA MET A 140 5.00 -15.74 6.99
C MET A 140 6.47 -15.93 6.58
N ILE A 141 7.34 -14.96 6.91
CA ILE A 141 8.77 -15.01 6.60
C ILE A 141 9.58 -14.58 7.82
N ALA A 142 10.76 -15.18 7.99
CA ALA A 142 11.73 -14.81 9.01
C ALA A 142 13.03 -14.32 8.34
N VAL A 143 13.77 -13.47 9.06
CA VAL A 143 15.13 -13.09 8.66
C VAL A 143 16.07 -14.23 9.04
N VAL A 144 16.82 -14.71 8.04
CA VAL A 144 17.83 -15.78 8.18
C VAL A 144 19.17 -15.18 8.58
#